data_AF-A0A5J4QB78-F1
#
_entry.id   AF-A0A5J4QB78-F1
#
_cell.length_a   1.000
_cell.length_b   1.000
_cell.length_c   1.000
_cell.angle_alpha   90.00
_cell.angle_beta   90.00
_cell.angle_gamma   90.00
#
_symmetry.space_group_name_H-M   'P 1'
#
loop_
_entity.id
_entity.type
_entity.pdbx_description
1 polymer ?
#
loop_
_entity_poly.entity_id
_entity_poly.type
_entity_poly.pdbx_seq_one_letter_code
_entity_poly.pdbx_strand_id
1 'polypeptide(L)'
;MFIMEENKLKEESLKVLLTQGEDGKMKVIAGEGTDGNLKTVDPTKENADSFLKIDTRGNALENFFNKFSEQFKNPSHTGIYAVSVQAVDKMAAFIEKIVKIDAGDKVLDPYRVTPQGKMQEPSQGKYQPLNLNKLDWKEADKLGLSGESLQDALKAMSYDHKSPGLIKVRMEIDGKELQTKARLSLEQQPDGSIKIQTHPCQEKPDFEKPFMGIQFTEADQSPTASRPFRSPKSKSRKC
;
A
#
# COMPACT_ATOMS: atom_id res chain seq x y z
N MET A 1 12.60 -41.49 5.27
CA MET A 1 11.74 -40.91 6.34
C MET A 1 12.25 -39.50 6.59
N PHE A 2 11.73 -38.52 5.87
CA PHE A 2 12.05 -37.10 6.04
C PHE A 2 10.76 -36.42 6.47
N ILE A 3 10.50 -36.38 7.77
CA ILE A 3 9.47 -35.55 8.37
C ILE A 3 10.21 -34.78 9.44
N MET A 4 10.73 -33.58 9.14
CA MET A 4 11.11 -32.54 10.11
C MET A 4 11.48 -31.23 9.37
N GLU A 5 10.63 -30.67 8.50
CA GLU A 5 10.86 -29.30 7.98
C GLU A 5 9.59 -28.57 7.49
N GLU A 6 8.40 -28.91 8.00
CA GLU A 6 7.17 -28.13 7.71
C GLU A 6 6.68 -27.27 8.88
N ASN A 7 7.14 -27.52 10.10
CA ASN A 7 6.62 -26.82 11.29
C ASN A 7 7.25 -25.43 11.52
N LYS A 8 8.47 -25.19 11.04
CA LYS A 8 9.16 -23.91 11.24
C LYS A 8 8.56 -22.77 10.40
N LEU A 9 7.99 -23.11 9.23
CA LEU A 9 7.37 -22.16 8.30
C LEU A 9 5.91 -21.82 8.64
N LYS A 10 5.22 -22.67 9.42
CA LYS A 10 3.81 -22.44 9.83
C LYS A 10 3.69 -21.49 11.02
N GLU A 11 4.69 -21.46 11.91
CA GLU A 11 4.66 -20.57 13.08
C GLU A 11 4.92 -19.10 12.74
N GLU A 12 5.72 -18.83 11.69
CA GLU A 12 6.04 -17.46 11.25
C GLU A 12 4.85 -16.73 10.61
N SER A 13 3.82 -17.44 10.12
CA SER A 13 2.63 -16.84 9.50
C SER A 13 1.43 -16.65 10.43
N LEU A 14 1.48 -17.21 11.66
CA LEU A 14 0.38 -17.10 12.62
C LEU A 14 0.41 -15.70 13.26
N LYS A 15 -0.61 -14.90 12.92
CA LYS A 15 -0.82 -13.57 13.49
C LYS A 15 -1.97 -13.60 14.48
N VAL A 16 -1.93 -12.71 15.46
CA VAL A 16 -3.04 -12.46 16.39
C VAL A 16 -3.44 -11.00 16.30
N LEU A 17 -4.69 -10.72 16.66
CA LEU A 17 -5.22 -9.37 16.63
C LEU A 17 -5.19 -8.74 18.01
N LEU A 18 -4.63 -7.53 18.10
CA LEU A 18 -4.69 -6.68 19.26
C LEU A 18 -5.73 -5.58 19.07
N THR A 19 -6.46 -5.25 20.13
CA THR A 19 -7.38 -4.11 20.19
C THR A 19 -7.22 -3.38 21.51
N GLN A 20 -7.59 -2.10 21.55
CA GLN A 20 -7.68 -1.36 22.80
C GLN A 20 -8.95 -1.80 23.56
N GLY A 21 -8.80 -2.18 24.82
CA GLY A 21 -9.91 -2.44 25.74
C GLY A 21 -10.53 -1.16 26.30
N GLU A 22 -11.66 -1.28 26.98
CA GLU A 22 -12.33 -0.15 27.65
C GLU A 22 -11.46 0.52 28.72
N ASP A 23 -10.49 -0.21 29.27
CA ASP A 23 -9.47 0.25 30.21
C ASP A 23 -8.32 1.02 29.54
N GLY A 24 -8.36 1.18 28.21
CA GLY A 24 -7.36 1.86 27.42
C GLY A 24 -6.07 1.04 27.22
N LYS A 25 -6.01 -0.21 27.69
CA LYS A 25 -4.87 -1.13 27.52
C LYS A 25 -5.05 -2.01 26.30
N MET A 26 -3.95 -2.53 25.76
CA MET A 26 -3.99 -3.43 24.62
C MET A 26 -4.34 -4.85 25.05
N LYS A 27 -5.33 -5.45 24.39
CA LYS A 27 -5.79 -6.82 24.64
C LYS A 27 -5.79 -7.63 23.35
N VAL A 28 -5.57 -8.93 23.46
CA VAL A 28 -5.63 -9.87 22.33
C VAL A 28 -7.07 -10.34 22.14
N ILE A 29 -7.53 -10.37 20.90
CA ILE A 29 -8.84 -10.89 20.54
C ILE A 29 -8.80 -12.43 20.65
N ALA A 30 -9.70 -12.99 21.45
CA ALA A 30 -9.91 -14.43 21.62
C ALA A 30 -11.05 -14.97 20.75
N GLY A 31 -11.97 -14.10 20.31
CA GLY A 31 -13.10 -14.48 19.44
C GLY A 31 -14.31 -13.56 19.60
N GLU A 32 -15.46 -14.04 19.17
CA GLU A 32 -16.77 -13.37 19.32
C GLU A 32 -17.36 -13.69 20.71
N GLY A 33 -17.82 -12.67 21.42
CA GLY A 33 -18.61 -12.80 22.65
C GLY A 33 -20.09 -13.04 22.33
N THR A 34 -20.88 -13.40 23.35
CA THR A 34 -22.30 -13.78 23.19
C THR A 34 -23.20 -12.67 22.64
N ASP A 35 -22.75 -11.41 22.73
CA ASP A 35 -23.55 -10.22 22.42
C ASP A 35 -23.02 -9.48 21.18
N GLY A 36 -22.19 -10.16 20.38
CA GLY A 36 -21.50 -9.59 19.22
C GLY A 36 -20.21 -8.81 19.58
N ASN A 37 -19.99 -8.45 20.85
CA ASN A 37 -18.76 -7.80 21.29
C ASN A 37 -17.52 -8.71 21.20
N LEU A 38 -16.34 -8.12 20.97
CA LEU A 38 -15.08 -8.87 20.93
C LEU A 38 -14.73 -9.45 22.31
N LYS A 39 -14.54 -10.76 22.40
CA LYS A 39 -13.92 -11.39 23.56
C LYS A 39 -12.43 -11.11 23.52
N THR A 40 -11.90 -10.48 24.57
CA THR A 40 -10.48 -10.11 24.65
C THR A 40 -9.81 -10.71 25.90
N VAL A 41 -8.52 -10.97 25.82
CA VAL A 41 -7.67 -11.51 26.90
C VAL A 41 -6.36 -10.73 26.97
N ASP A 42 -5.64 -10.83 28.09
CA ASP A 42 -4.37 -10.11 28.24
C ASP A 42 -3.31 -10.63 27.26
N PRO A 43 -2.47 -9.73 26.70
CA PRO A 43 -1.39 -10.07 25.77
C PRO A 43 -0.21 -10.66 26.53
N THR A 44 -0.42 -11.86 27.10
CA THR A 44 0.59 -12.62 27.82
C THR A 44 0.70 -14.02 27.24
N LYS A 45 1.91 -14.60 27.30
CA LYS A 45 2.16 -15.98 26.84
C LYS A 45 1.29 -17.03 27.52
N GLU A 46 0.87 -16.77 28.76
CA GLU A 46 -0.03 -17.65 29.53
C GLU A 46 -1.42 -17.77 28.88
N ASN A 47 -1.88 -16.73 28.19
CA ASN A 47 -3.15 -16.70 27.48
C ASN A 47 -3.04 -17.13 26.01
N ALA A 48 -1.85 -17.56 25.55
CA ALA A 48 -1.57 -17.78 24.13
C ALA A 48 -2.46 -18.84 23.46
N ASP A 49 -2.97 -19.79 24.23
CA ASP A 49 -3.90 -20.82 23.76
C ASP A 49 -5.30 -20.28 23.50
N SER A 50 -5.67 -19.16 24.13
CA SER A 50 -6.95 -18.48 23.95
C SER A 50 -6.94 -17.45 22.83
N PHE A 51 -5.80 -17.20 22.19
CA PHE A 51 -5.70 -16.19 21.15
C PHE A 51 -6.39 -16.64 19.85
N LEU A 52 -7.09 -15.71 19.21
CA LEU A 52 -7.56 -15.91 17.85
C LEU A 52 -6.36 -15.82 16.89
N LYS A 53 -5.83 -16.99 16.53
CA LYS A 53 -4.73 -17.12 15.58
C LYS A 53 -5.29 -17.06 14.15
N ILE A 54 -4.83 -16.08 13.40
CA ILE A 54 -5.19 -15.86 12.00
C ILE A 54 -4.05 -16.33 11.12
N ASP A 55 -4.39 -17.22 10.19
CA ASP A 55 -3.53 -17.53 9.05
C ASP A 55 -3.78 -16.50 7.95
N THR A 56 -2.74 -15.74 7.61
CA THR A 56 -2.79 -14.72 6.54
C THR A 56 -2.99 -15.29 5.14
N ARG A 57 -2.97 -16.63 4.98
CA ARG A 57 -3.14 -17.32 3.69
C ARG A 57 -4.53 -17.95 3.52
N GLY A 58 -5.45 -17.79 4.48
CA GLY A 58 -6.78 -18.41 4.47
C GLY A 58 -7.95 -17.42 4.54
N ASN A 59 -9.15 -17.90 4.23
CA ASN A 59 -10.42 -17.14 4.20
C ASN A 59 -10.96 -16.72 5.59
N ALA A 60 -10.22 -17.01 6.68
CA ALA A 60 -10.66 -16.72 8.04
C ALA A 60 -10.76 -15.21 8.34
N LEU A 61 -9.92 -14.41 7.66
CA LEU A 61 -9.90 -12.96 7.81
C LEU A 61 -11.16 -12.31 7.21
N GLU A 62 -11.63 -12.80 6.07
CA GLU A 62 -12.83 -12.29 5.39
C GLU A 62 -14.09 -12.50 6.24
N ASN A 63 -14.23 -13.66 6.87
CA ASN A 63 -15.36 -13.94 7.77
C ASN A 63 -15.31 -13.11 9.06
N PHE A 64 -14.11 -12.81 9.57
CA PHE A 64 -13.93 -11.94 10.72
C PHE A 64 -14.28 -10.48 10.38
N PHE A 65 -13.78 -9.94 9.27
CA PHE A 65 -14.01 -8.55 8.88
C PHE A 65 -15.42 -8.29 8.37
N ASN A 66 -16.07 -9.24 7.69
CA ASN A 66 -17.47 -9.11 7.28
C ASN A 66 -18.41 -8.95 8.48
N LYS A 67 -18.12 -9.64 9.59
CA LYS A 67 -18.88 -9.52 10.85
C LYS A 67 -18.44 -8.32 11.70
N PHE A 68 -17.15 -7.98 11.69
CA PHE A 68 -16.58 -6.86 12.43
C PHE A 68 -16.90 -5.48 11.81
N SER A 69 -17.14 -5.42 10.49
CA SER A 69 -17.49 -4.19 9.77
C SER A 69 -18.77 -3.53 10.28
N GLU A 70 -19.71 -4.31 10.83
CA GLU A 70 -20.96 -3.77 11.39
C GLU A 70 -20.75 -2.94 12.67
N GLN A 71 -19.65 -3.16 13.40
CA GLN A 71 -19.28 -2.44 14.62
C GLN A 71 -18.60 -1.09 14.36
N PHE A 72 -18.07 -0.85 13.15
CA PHE A 72 -17.38 0.39 12.79
C PHE A 72 -18.29 1.62 12.64
N LYS A 73 -19.60 1.48 12.90
CA LYS A 73 -20.56 2.59 12.82
C LYS A 73 -20.32 3.69 13.87
N ASN A 74 -19.48 3.45 14.89
CA ASN A 74 -18.94 4.47 15.81
C ASN A 74 -17.40 4.44 15.82
N PRO A 75 -16.73 5.27 15.00
CA PRO A 75 -15.27 5.31 14.94
C PRO A 75 -14.72 6.17 16.08
N SER A 76 -14.74 5.67 17.32
CA SER A 76 -13.94 6.24 18.40
C SER A 76 -12.87 5.23 18.80
N HIS A 77 -11.68 5.38 18.20
CA HIS A 77 -10.40 4.86 18.68
C HIS A 77 -10.11 3.35 18.58
N THR A 78 -10.92 2.52 17.94
CA THR A 78 -10.63 1.08 17.84
C THR A 78 -9.70 0.74 16.68
N GLY A 79 -8.38 0.83 16.91
CA GLY A 79 -7.37 0.26 16.02
C GLY A 79 -7.22 -1.24 16.28
N ILE A 80 -7.45 -2.09 15.28
CA ILE A 80 -7.06 -3.50 15.33
C ILE A 80 -5.67 -3.65 14.70
N TYR A 81 -4.75 -4.28 15.42
CA TYR A 81 -3.37 -4.49 14.98
C TYR A 81 -3.05 -5.97 14.87
N ALA A 82 -2.65 -6.42 13.69
CA ALA A 82 -2.17 -7.78 13.49
C ALA A 82 -0.69 -7.88 13.87
N VAL A 83 -0.38 -8.71 14.86
CA VAL A 83 0.98 -8.92 15.37
C VAL A 83 1.34 -10.40 15.38
N SER A 84 2.63 -10.72 15.31
CA SER A 84 3.09 -12.10 15.50
C SER A 84 2.82 -12.55 16.94
N VAL A 85 2.37 -13.80 17.11
CA VAL A 85 2.19 -14.43 18.43
C VAL A 85 3.45 -14.30 19.29
N GLN A 86 4.64 -14.42 18.67
CA GLN A 86 5.92 -14.39 19.39
C GLN A 86 6.30 -13.00 19.92
N ALA A 87 5.71 -11.95 19.36
CA ALA A 87 6.01 -10.55 19.68
C ALA A 87 4.83 -9.82 20.36
N VAL A 88 3.73 -10.52 20.66
CA VAL A 88 2.48 -9.91 21.14
C VAL A 88 2.66 -9.08 22.41
N ASP A 89 3.38 -9.61 23.41
CA ASP A 89 3.63 -8.91 24.69
C ASP A 89 4.40 -7.59 24.46
N LYS A 90 5.44 -7.65 23.60
CA LYS A 90 6.31 -6.50 23.30
C LYS A 90 5.58 -5.45 22.46
N MET A 91 4.80 -5.90 21.48
CA MET A 91 4.04 -5.02 20.59
C MET A 91 2.87 -4.37 21.32
N ALA A 92 2.18 -5.09 22.20
CA ALA A 92 1.14 -4.52 23.05
C ALA A 92 1.70 -3.38 23.92
N ALA A 93 2.81 -3.62 24.64
CA ALA A 93 3.46 -2.59 25.44
C ALA A 93 3.95 -1.39 24.61
N PHE A 94 4.45 -1.63 23.40
CA PHE A 94 4.89 -0.58 22.48
C PHE A 94 3.73 0.27 21.96
N ILE A 95 2.62 -0.35 21.56
CA ILE A 95 1.43 0.36 21.09
C ILE A 95 0.79 1.15 22.23
N GLU A 96 0.69 0.58 23.43
CA GLU A 96 0.22 1.31 24.62
C GLU A 96 1.05 2.57 24.90
N LYS A 97 2.37 2.50 24.66
CA LYS A 97 3.26 3.64 24.77
C LYS A 97 2.94 4.68 23.68
N ILE A 98 2.83 4.27 22.41
CA ILE A 98 2.57 5.19 21.28
C ILE A 98 1.20 5.86 21.37
N VAL A 99 0.15 5.13 21.75
CA VAL A 99 -1.21 5.69 21.87
C VAL A 99 -1.27 6.81 22.92
N LYS A 100 -0.37 6.79 23.91
CA LYS A 100 -0.25 7.82 24.95
C LYS A 100 0.79 8.90 24.64
N ILE A 101 1.56 8.75 23.57
CA ILE A 101 2.66 9.66 23.23
C ILE A 101 2.10 10.95 22.61
N ASP A 102 2.55 12.09 23.14
CA ASP A 102 2.37 13.42 22.53
C ASP A 102 3.21 13.50 21.23
N ALA A 103 2.71 14.19 20.21
CA ALA A 103 3.38 14.37 18.91
C ALA A 103 4.78 15.03 19.00
N GLY A 104 5.19 15.52 20.17
CA GLY A 104 6.53 16.03 20.49
C GLY A 104 7.53 15.01 21.09
N ASP A 105 7.15 13.76 21.35
CA ASP A 105 8.07 12.77 21.96
C ASP A 105 9.11 12.25 20.95
N LYS A 106 10.37 12.14 21.42
CA LYS A 106 11.53 11.68 20.65
C LYS A 106 11.40 10.24 20.14
N VAL A 107 10.50 9.44 20.72
CA VAL A 107 10.19 8.09 20.22
C VAL A 107 9.61 8.11 18.79
N LEU A 108 8.99 9.22 18.39
CA LEU A 108 8.41 9.39 17.06
C LEU A 108 9.38 10.02 16.04
N ASP A 109 10.56 10.48 16.48
CA ASP A 109 11.55 11.12 15.59
C ASP A 109 11.92 10.28 14.35
N PRO A 110 12.12 8.95 14.45
CA PRO A 110 12.39 8.10 13.28
C PRO A 110 11.21 7.99 12.29
N TYR A 111 10.00 8.28 12.74
CA TYR A 111 8.76 8.14 11.97
C TYR A 111 8.20 9.50 11.51
N ARG A 112 8.88 10.60 11.84
CA ARG A 112 8.43 11.96 11.54
C ARG A 112 8.59 12.28 10.06
N VAL A 113 7.48 12.48 9.36
CA VAL A 113 7.50 12.93 7.97
C VAL A 113 7.84 14.42 7.93
N THR A 114 8.96 14.76 7.29
CA THR A 114 9.33 16.17 7.08
C THR A 114 8.66 16.73 5.81
N PRO A 115 8.29 18.03 5.79
CA PRO A 115 7.66 18.66 4.62
C PRO A 115 8.50 18.62 3.34
N GLN A 116 9.81 18.32 3.43
CA GLN A 116 10.69 18.18 2.28
C GLN A 116 10.66 16.79 1.62
N GLY A 117 9.70 15.92 1.96
CA GLY A 117 9.45 14.68 1.22
C GLY A 117 10.51 13.58 1.39
N LYS A 118 11.45 13.73 2.32
CA LYS A 118 12.34 12.63 2.71
C LYS A 118 11.58 11.72 3.67
N MET A 119 10.86 10.74 3.12
CA MET A 119 10.45 9.57 3.89
C MET A 119 11.73 8.92 4.44
N GLN A 120 11.88 8.88 5.76
CA GLN A 120 12.80 7.91 6.37
C GLN A 120 12.12 6.56 6.17
N GLU A 121 12.67 5.73 5.29
CA GLU A 121 12.15 4.39 5.04
C GLU A 121 12.08 3.63 6.37
N PRO A 122 10.90 3.17 6.81
CA PRO A 122 10.84 2.26 7.95
C PRO A 122 11.61 1.00 7.57
N SER A 123 12.74 0.79 8.22
CA SER A 123 13.57 -0.38 8.03
C SER A 123 12.84 -1.62 8.57
N GLN A 124 12.16 -2.37 7.71
CA GLN A 124 11.98 -3.84 7.80
C GLN A 124 11.24 -4.38 6.58
N GLY A 125 12.03 -4.83 5.60
CA GLY A 125 11.59 -5.29 4.29
C GLY A 125 12.45 -4.60 3.25
N LYS A 126 13.71 -5.03 3.08
CA LYS A 126 14.57 -4.53 2.01
C LYS A 126 13.90 -4.89 0.68
N TYR A 127 13.11 -3.98 0.10
CA TYR A 127 12.80 -4.04 -1.32
C TYR A 127 14.14 -3.96 -2.03
N GLN A 128 14.60 -5.09 -2.54
CA GLN A 128 15.82 -5.10 -3.31
C GLN A 128 15.51 -4.43 -4.64
N PRO A 129 16.31 -3.44 -5.06
CA PRO A 129 16.09 -2.84 -6.36
C PRO A 129 16.18 -3.92 -7.43
N LEU A 130 15.27 -3.86 -8.40
CA LEU A 130 15.27 -4.73 -9.56
C LEU A 130 16.66 -4.72 -10.23
N ASN A 131 17.12 -5.89 -10.64
CA ASN A 131 18.41 -6.03 -11.29
C ASN A 131 18.34 -5.49 -12.73
N LEU A 132 18.69 -4.22 -12.91
CA LEU A 132 18.64 -3.50 -14.19
C LEU A 132 19.48 -4.16 -15.32
N ASN A 133 20.41 -5.06 -15.00
CA ASN A 133 21.13 -5.83 -16.04
C ASN A 133 20.21 -6.80 -16.81
N LYS A 134 19.03 -7.11 -16.26
CA LYS A 134 18.01 -7.94 -16.90
C LYS A 134 16.97 -7.12 -17.67
N LEU A 135 17.16 -5.80 -17.76
CA LEU A 135 16.31 -4.93 -18.55
C LEU A 135 16.56 -5.16 -20.04
N ASP A 136 15.48 -5.35 -20.80
CA ASP A 136 15.57 -5.42 -22.25
C ASP A 136 15.79 -4.03 -22.86
N TRP A 137 17.07 -3.67 -23.03
CA TRP A 137 17.45 -2.40 -23.65
C TRP A 137 17.06 -2.31 -25.13
N LYS A 138 16.84 -3.44 -25.83
CA LYS A 138 16.37 -3.40 -27.22
C LYS A 138 14.94 -2.87 -27.31
N GLU A 139 14.09 -3.24 -26.35
CA GLU A 139 12.73 -2.71 -26.23
C GLU A 139 12.75 -1.24 -25.78
N ALA A 140 13.67 -0.86 -24.90
CA ALA A 140 13.87 0.54 -24.52
C ALA A 140 14.24 1.43 -25.73
N ASP A 141 15.15 0.94 -26.59
CA ASP A 141 15.57 1.65 -27.80
C ASP A 141 14.42 1.82 -28.80
N LYS A 142 13.56 0.80 -28.97
CA LYS A 142 12.34 0.91 -29.80
C LYS A 142 11.39 2.00 -29.28
N LEU A 143 11.34 2.17 -27.97
CA LEU A 143 10.58 3.23 -27.32
C LEU A 143 11.26 4.61 -27.40
N GLY A 144 12.44 4.70 -28.00
CA GLY A 144 13.25 5.92 -28.09
C GLY A 144 13.82 6.36 -26.75
N LEU A 145 14.00 5.43 -25.80
CA LEU A 145 14.48 5.70 -24.45
C LEU A 145 15.99 5.53 -24.39
N SER A 146 16.72 6.62 -24.13
CA SER A 146 18.14 6.56 -23.84
C SER A 146 18.40 6.41 -22.34
N GLY A 147 19.57 5.88 -21.96
CA GLY A 147 19.99 5.81 -20.55
C GLY A 147 19.98 7.18 -19.84
N GLU A 148 20.27 8.26 -20.58
CA GLU A 148 20.20 9.63 -20.08
C GLU A 148 18.77 10.07 -19.78
N SER A 149 17.82 9.76 -20.68
CA SER A 149 16.39 10.09 -20.48
C SER A 149 15.76 9.40 -19.26
N LEU A 150 16.35 8.27 -18.87
CA LEU A 150 15.89 7.43 -17.77
C LEU A 150 16.69 7.60 -16.49
N GLN A 151 17.79 8.37 -16.49
CA GLN A 151 18.72 8.45 -15.36
C GLN A 151 18.04 8.79 -14.03
N ASP A 152 17.19 9.82 -14.04
CA ASP A 152 16.46 10.27 -12.85
C ASP A 152 15.28 9.37 -12.49
N ALA A 153 14.74 8.62 -13.47
CA ALA A 153 13.58 7.75 -13.29
C ALA A 153 13.95 6.33 -12.87
N LEU A 154 15.09 5.80 -13.33
CA LEU A 154 15.54 4.42 -13.09
C LEU A 154 15.64 4.09 -11.61
N LYS A 155 16.08 5.05 -10.80
CA LYS A 155 16.14 4.87 -9.35
C LYS A 155 14.76 4.61 -8.78
N ALA A 156 13.73 5.37 -9.15
CA ALA A 156 12.38 5.14 -8.65
C ALA A 156 11.81 3.83 -9.21
N MET A 157 12.00 3.58 -10.51
CA MET A 157 11.45 2.40 -11.16
C MET A 157 12.09 1.09 -10.72
N SER A 158 13.35 1.09 -10.28
CA SER A 158 13.98 -0.11 -9.73
C SER A 158 13.35 -0.53 -8.39
N TYR A 159 12.66 0.37 -7.69
CA TYR A 159 11.85 0.07 -6.50
C TYR A 159 10.36 -0.09 -6.83
N ASP A 160 10.04 -0.55 -8.04
CA ASP A 160 8.66 -0.86 -8.47
C ASP A 160 7.73 0.38 -8.50
N HIS A 161 8.31 1.58 -8.61
CA HIS A 161 7.55 2.81 -8.80
C HIS A 161 7.41 3.19 -10.28
N LYS A 162 6.43 4.06 -10.57
CA LYS A 162 6.37 4.74 -11.87
C LYS A 162 7.41 5.86 -11.92
N SER A 163 7.81 6.25 -13.13
CA SER A 163 8.69 7.39 -13.34
C SER A 163 8.10 8.65 -12.66
N PRO A 164 8.92 9.43 -11.94
CA PRO A 164 8.44 10.60 -11.21
C PRO A 164 7.89 11.67 -12.15
N GLY A 165 8.43 11.76 -13.37
CA GLY A 165 7.97 12.64 -14.43
C GLY A 165 7.40 11.91 -15.65
N LEU A 166 6.86 12.70 -16.58
CA LEU A 166 6.49 12.25 -17.91
C LEU A 166 7.73 12.23 -18.81
N ILE A 167 7.94 11.11 -19.50
CA ILE A 167 9.05 10.87 -20.41
C ILE A 167 8.48 10.76 -21.82
N LYS A 168 9.16 11.35 -22.80
CA LYS A 168 8.76 11.23 -24.21
C LYS A 168 9.10 9.82 -24.68
N VAL A 169 8.09 9.10 -25.16
CA VAL A 169 8.22 7.76 -25.72
C VAL A 169 7.79 7.78 -27.18
N ARG A 170 8.49 7.01 -28.00
CA ARG A 170 8.07 6.64 -29.35
C ARG A 170 7.27 5.34 -29.23
N MET A 171 6.10 5.29 -29.82
CA MET A 171 5.28 4.09 -29.89
C MET A 171 4.76 3.91 -31.31
N GLU A 172 4.71 2.66 -31.76
CA GLU A 172 4.11 2.31 -33.04
C GLU A 172 2.69 1.80 -32.76
N ILE A 173 1.68 2.53 -33.25
CA ILE A 173 0.27 2.15 -33.13
C ILE A 173 -0.29 2.13 -34.55
N ASP A 174 -0.87 1.00 -34.97
CA ASP A 174 -1.43 0.80 -36.31
C ASP A 174 -0.46 1.14 -37.47
N GLY A 175 0.83 0.80 -37.31
CA GLY A 175 1.88 1.06 -38.30
C GLY A 175 2.28 2.53 -38.43
N LYS A 176 1.82 3.41 -37.53
CA LYS A 176 2.21 4.82 -37.46
C LYS A 176 3.04 5.07 -36.21
N GLU A 177 4.19 5.71 -36.38
CA GLU A 177 5.00 6.20 -35.27
C GLU A 177 4.32 7.40 -34.61
N LEU A 178 3.94 7.25 -33.34
CA LEU A 178 3.42 8.31 -32.49
C LEU A 178 4.43 8.62 -31.39
N GLN A 179 4.76 9.91 -31.23
CA GLN A 179 5.51 10.38 -30.07
C GLN A 179 4.53 10.91 -29.02
N THR A 180 4.55 10.33 -27.82
CA THR A 180 3.69 10.76 -26.72
C THR A 180 4.49 10.90 -25.42
N LYS A 181 3.89 11.55 -24.43
CA LYS A 181 4.41 11.62 -23.08
C LYS A 181 3.79 10.49 -22.25
N ALA A 182 4.62 9.70 -21.58
CA ALA A 182 4.18 8.59 -20.75
C ALA A 182 4.92 8.55 -19.42
N ARG A 183 4.28 7.96 -18.40
CA ARG A 183 5.01 7.43 -17.24
C ARG A 183 5.49 6.02 -17.54
N LEU A 184 6.63 5.64 -16.99
CA LEU A 184 7.23 4.33 -17.21
C LEU A 184 7.28 3.54 -15.89
N SER A 185 7.10 2.24 -15.94
CA SER A 185 7.39 1.32 -14.84
C SER A 185 8.18 0.12 -15.33
N LEU A 186 8.85 -0.57 -14.41
CA LEU A 186 9.53 -1.82 -14.70
C LEU A 186 8.65 -2.97 -14.24
N GLU A 187 8.47 -3.96 -15.10
CA GLU A 187 7.66 -5.14 -14.81
C GLU A 187 8.51 -6.39 -14.96
N GLN A 188 8.57 -7.20 -13.90
CA GLN A 188 9.29 -8.47 -13.94
C GLN A 188 8.45 -9.51 -14.67
N GLN A 189 9.03 -10.13 -15.69
CA GLN A 189 8.41 -11.20 -16.45
C GLN A 189 8.61 -12.56 -15.77
N PRO A 190 7.79 -13.59 -16.10
CA PRO A 190 7.91 -14.93 -15.51
C PRO A 190 9.27 -15.61 -15.73
N ASP A 191 9.99 -15.24 -16.79
CA ASP A 191 11.35 -15.70 -17.09
C ASP A 191 12.44 -14.97 -16.27
N GLY A 192 12.04 -13.99 -15.44
CA GLY A 192 12.91 -13.16 -14.64
C GLY A 192 13.56 -12.00 -15.39
N SER A 193 13.22 -11.76 -16.67
CA SER A 193 13.59 -10.55 -17.41
C SER A 193 12.75 -9.35 -16.95
N ILE A 194 13.21 -8.13 -17.25
CA ILE A 194 12.51 -6.90 -16.91
C ILE A 194 12.08 -6.20 -18.19
N LYS A 195 10.79 -5.89 -18.28
CA LYS A 195 10.19 -5.14 -19.38
C LYS A 195 9.84 -3.72 -18.92
N ILE A 196 10.00 -2.74 -19.82
CA ILE A 196 9.48 -1.38 -19.61
C ILE A 196 7.99 -1.37 -19.97
N GLN A 197 7.15 -1.03 -19.00
CA GLN A 197 5.72 -0.81 -19.21
C GLN A 197 5.45 0.68 -19.37
N THR A 198 4.76 1.04 -20.45
CA THR A 198 4.42 2.43 -20.79
C THR A 198 3.01 2.78 -20.33
N HIS A 199 2.86 3.91 -19.65
CA HIS A 199 1.59 4.48 -19.18
C HIS A 199 1.38 5.84 -19.86
N PRO A 200 0.75 5.87 -21.05
CA PRO A 200 0.60 7.10 -21.84
C PRO A 200 -0.25 8.14 -21.10
N CYS A 201 0.09 9.41 -21.27
CA CYS A 201 -0.73 10.52 -20.80
C CYS A 201 -2.01 10.58 -21.63
N GLN A 202 -3.16 10.41 -20.98
CA GLN A 202 -4.47 10.59 -21.61
C GLN A 202 -4.82 12.09 -21.65
N GLU A 203 -4.89 12.67 -22.86
CA GLU A 203 -5.33 14.06 -23.03
C GLU A 203 -6.84 14.22 -22.87
N LYS A 204 -7.59 13.16 -23.20
CA LYS A 204 -9.05 13.10 -23.10
C LYS A 204 -9.47 11.82 -22.40
N PRO A 205 -10.57 11.83 -21.62
CA PRO A 205 -11.16 10.62 -21.07
C PRO A 205 -11.52 9.64 -22.19
N ASP A 206 -11.18 8.36 -21.98
CA ASP A 206 -11.59 7.25 -22.82
C ASP A 206 -12.94 6.75 -22.30
N PHE A 207 -14.03 7.12 -22.97
CA PHE A 207 -15.39 6.74 -22.59
C PHE A 207 -15.79 5.35 -23.11
N GLU A 208 -15.01 4.77 -24.03
CA GLU A 208 -15.30 3.44 -24.59
C GLU A 208 -14.90 2.34 -23.62
N LYS A 209 -13.84 2.56 -22.84
CA LYS A 209 -13.39 1.59 -21.83
C LYS A 209 -14.16 1.72 -20.53
N PRO A 210 -14.62 0.60 -19.94
CA PRO A 210 -15.19 0.61 -18.61
C PRO A 210 -14.15 1.14 -17.59
N PHE A 211 -14.55 2.12 -16.79
CA PHE A 211 -13.75 2.60 -15.68
C PHE A 211 -14.23 1.93 -14.40
N MET A 212 -13.36 1.14 -13.77
CA MET A 212 -13.70 0.37 -12.55
C MET A 212 -14.94 -0.53 -12.71
N GLY A 213 -15.15 -1.09 -13.90
CA GLY A 213 -16.31 -1.94 -14.20
C GLY A 213 -17.60 -1.17 -14.53
N ILE A 214 -17.57 0.16 -14.55
CA ILE A 214 -18.69 1.02 -14.95
C ILE A 214 -18.46 1.48 -16.40
N GLN A 215 -19.44 1.25 -17.26
CA GLN A 215 -19.41 1.73 -18.63
C GLN A 215 -20.08 3.10 -18.72
N PHE A 216 -19.40 4.06 -19.35
CA PHE A 216 -19.92 5.41 -19.48
C PHE A 216 -21.11 5.46 -20.44
N THR A 217 -22.14 6.20 -20.05
CA THR A 217 -23.31 6.47 -20.89
C THR A 217 -23.08 7.70 -21.77
N GLU A 218 -23.89 7.89 -22.81
CA GLU A 218 -23.82 9.08 -23.67
C GLU A 218 -23.96 10.39 -22.88
N ALA A 219 -24.71 10.38 -21.77
CA ALA A 219 -24.85 11.53 -20.89
C ALA A 219 -23.52 11.92 -20.21
N ASP A 220 -22.68 10.94 -19.86
CA ASP A 220 -21.38 11.15 -19.19
C ASP A 220 -20.32 11.72 -20.14
N GLN A 221 -20.52 11.55 -21.44
CA GLN A 221 -19.66 12.09 -22.49
C GLN A 221 -19.89 13.57 -22.74
N SER A 222 -21.04 14.10 -22.30
CA SER A 222 -21.32 15.53 -22.42
C SER A 222 -20.46 16.30 -21.41
N PRO A 223 -19.77 17.39 -21.81
CA PRO A 223 -19.12 18.26 -20.86
C PRO A 223 -20.21 18.93 -20.04
N THR A 224 -20.53 18.36 -18.88
CA THR A 224 -21.35 19.02 -17.87
C THR A 224 -20.67 20.35 -17.61
N ALA A 225 -21.29 21.43 -18.09
CA ALA A 225 -20.73 22.77 -18.15
C ALA A 225 -19.85 22.99 -16.91
N SER A 226 -18.55 23.19 -17.16
CA SER A 226 -17.56 23.53 -16.14
C SER A 226 -18.17 24.58 -15.22
N ARG A 227 -18.71 24.17 -14.07
CA ARG A 227 -19.04 25.12 -13.02
C ARG A 227 -17.68 25.70 -12.66
N PRO A 228 -17.43 26.99 -12.92
CA PRO A 228 -16.15 27.56 -12.59
C PRO A 228 -15.95 27.34 -11.10
N PHE A 229 -14.91 26.60 -10.74
CA PHE A 229 -14.41 26.57 -9.38
C PHE A 229 -14.08 28.02 -9.04
N ARG A 230 -14.97 28.70 -8.30
CA ARG A 230 -14.69 30.03 -7.75
C ARG A 230 -13.54 29.84 -6.78
N SER A 231 -12.32 30.08 -7.24
CA SER A 231 -11.20 30.29 -6.35
C SER A 231 -11.56 31.46 -5.42
N PRO A 232 -11.35 31.33 -4.10
CA PRO A 232 -11.39 32.49 -3.21
C PRO A 232 -10.34 33.46 -3.71
N LYS A 233 -10.73 34.70 -4.03
CA LYS A 233 -9.83 35.76 -4.49
C LYS A 233 -8.62 35.85 -3.54
N SER A 234 -7.45 35.39 -3.98
CA SER A 234 -6.20 35.67 -3.28
C SER A 234 -5.92 37.16 -3.45
N LYS A 235 -5.90 37.88 -2.33
CA LYS A 235 -5.47 39.27 -2.29
C LYS A 235 -4.03 39.34 -2.79
N SER A 236 -3.85 39.99 -3.94
CA SER A 236 -2.60 40.55 -4.44
C SER A 236 -1.79 41.15 -3.28
N ARG A 237 -0.61 40.59 -3.00
CA ARG A 237 0.51 41.37 -2.49
C ARG A 237 1.53 41.50 -3.63
N LYS A 238 1.77 42.76 -3.99
CA LYS A 238 2.68 43.21 -5.04
C LYS A 238 4.13 43.11 -4.58
N CYS A 239 4.97 42.86 -5.60
CA CYS A 239 6.43 43.00 -5.72
C CYS A 239 7.29 42.08 -4.85
#